data_AF-A0A3N9R7F4-F1
#
_entry.id   AF-A0A3N9R7F4-F1
#
_cell.length_a   1.000
_cell.length_b   1.000
_cell.length_c   1.000
_cell.angle_alpha   90.00
_cell.angle_beta   90.00
_cell.angle_gamma   90.00
#
_symmetry.space_group_name_H-M   'P 1'
#
loop_
_entity.id
_entity.type
_entity.pdbx_description
1 polymer ?
#
loop_
_entity_poly.entity_id
_entity_poly.type
_entity_poly.pdbx_seq_one_letter_code
_entity_poly.pdbx_strand_id
1 'polypeptide(L)'
;MKATRAVQVWRNRLQQNLPPSDGDFYVEPGCCLLCGVPEDIAPEIFETGKNHCFVKRQPCLPDEIDRTLKAMWSSEVDCIRYRGHDAVLLERLARAGMADQADYPLRLDAPAGLRNRVSFGISTESSLSTSPALIASVFRADMVASGKTVLPAMFGRKTVWVSWFQNRFHLVRFTDEGAGRFAARLRSSIALQGLAWLVDDWLRTKNVENIHWEATGDPLSGSPTLM
;
A
#
# COMPACT_ATOMS: atom_id res chain seq x y z
N MET A 1 14.74 -25.99 -42.11
CA MET A 1 14.69 -26.50 -40.72
C MET A 1 15.44 -25.56 -39.76
N LYS A 2 14.87 -24.38 -39.44
CA LYS A 2 15.45 -23.40 -38.49
C LYS A 2 14.42 -22.78 -37.52
N ALA A 3 13.21 -23.32 -37.45
CA ALA A 3 12.14 -22.81 -36.57
C ALA A 3 12.16 -23.43 -35.16
N THR A 4 12.87 -24.54 -34.96
CA THR A 4 12.74 -25.35 -33.74
C THR A 4 13.53 -24.79 -32.55
N ARG A 5 14.66 -24.09 -32.78
CA ARG A 5 15.55 -23.65 -31.69
C ARG A 5 15.05 -22.37 -30.98
N ALA A 6 14.40 -21.45 -31.70
CA ALA A 6 13.81 -20.26 -31.10
C ALA A 6 12.60 -20.62 -30.24
N VAL A 7 11.68 -21.46 -30.74
CA VAL A 7 10.51 -21.91 -29.98
C VAL A 7 10.90 -22.72 -28.73
N GLN A 8 11.98 -23.51 -28.80
CA GLN A 8 12.52 -24.24 -27.63
C GLN A 8 13.12 -23.29 -26.57
N VAL A 9 13.80 -22.21 -26.99
CA VAL A 9 14.38 -21.21 -26.06
C VAL A 9 13.28 -20.35 -25.42
N TRP A 10 12.19 -20.06 -26.15
CA TRP A 10 11.00 -19.42 -25.60
C TRP A 10 10.25 -20.34 -24.61
N ARG A 11 10.08 -21.63 -24.93
CA ARG A 11 9.50 -22.63 -24.00
C ARG A 11 10.36 -22.86 -22.75
N ASN A 12 11.68 -22.93 -22.89
CA ASN A 12 12.58 -23.19 -21.77
C ASN A 12 12.77 -21.97 -20.83
N ARG A 13 12.60 -20.73 -21.31
CA ARG A 13 12.58 -19.54 -20.43
C ARG A 13 11.26 -19.36 -19.68
N LEU A 14 10.15 -19.81 -20.27
CA LEU A 14 8.84 -19.82 -19.61
C LEU A 14 8.76 -20.93 -18.54
N GLN A 15 9.44 -22.07 -18.73
CA GLN A 15 9.37 -23.20 -17.79
C GLN A 15 10.17 -23.03 -16.49
N GLN A 16 11.10 -22.08 -16.39
CA GLN A 16 11.89 -21.88 -15.17
C GLN A 16 11.35 -20.81 -14.21
N ASN A 17 10.23 -20.14 -14.55
CA ASN A 17 9.72 -18.98 -13.79
C ASN A 17 8.18 -18.95 -13.66
N LEU A 18 7.46 -20.06 -13.83
CA LEU A 18 6.03 -20.07 -13.50
C LEU A 18 5.85 -20.37 -12.01
N PRO A 19 5.27 -19.46 -11.20
CA PRO A 19 4.53 -19.93 -10.03
C PRO A 19 3.41 -20.86 -10.53
N PRO A 20 2.90 -21.80 -9.71
CA PRO A 20 1.96 -22.81 -10.18
C PRO A 20 0.86 -22.13 -11.00
N SER A 21 0.67 -22.59 -12.24
CA SER A 21 -0.24 -22.04 -13.25
C SER A 21 -1.71 -21.97 -12.80
N ASP A 22 -2.01 -22.30 -11.55
CA ASP A 22 -3.33 -22.61 -11.00
C ASP A 22 -3.72 -21.70 -9.83
N GLY A 23 -2.89 -20.71 -9.45
CA GLY A 23 -3.21 -19.80 -8.33
C GLY A 23 -3.85 -18.47 -8.74
N ASP A 24 -4.75 -17.92 -7.93
CA ASP A 24 -5.45 -16.66 -8.26
C ASP A 24 -4.56 -15.41 -8.20
N PHE A 25 -3.52 -15.39 -7.35
CA PHE A 25 -2.58 -14.28 -7.26
C PHE A 25 -1.34 -14.53 -8.12
N TYR A 26 -0.90 -13.51 -8.85
CA TYR A 26 0.34 -13.57 -9.62
C TYR A 26 1.01 -12.19 -9.71
N VAL A 27 2.26 -12.18 -10.15
CA VAL A 27 2.95 -10.95 -10.56
C VAL A 27 2.97 -10.91 -12.08
N GLU A 28 2.53 -9.79 -12.67
CA GLU A 28 2.49 -9.60 -14.12
C GLU A 28 3.88 -9.80 -14.74
N PRO A 29 4.03 -10.64 -15.78
CA PRO A 29 5.32 -10.91 -16.40
C PRO A 29 6.01 -9.64 -16.90
N GLY A 30 7.29 -9.46 -16.53
CA GLY A 30 8.05 -8.27 -16.92
C GLY A 30 7.71 -7.01 -16.11
N CYS A 31 6.75 -7.10 -15.19
CA CYS A 31 6.48 -6.05 -14.21
C CYS A 31 7.41 -6.24 -13.01
N CYS A 32 8.24 -5.23 -12.75
CA CYS A 32 9.31 -5.31 -11.77
C CYS A 32 8.88 -4.72 -10.44
N LEU A 33 9.15 -5.45 -9.37
CA LEU A 33 9.21 -4.94 -8.00
C LEU A 33 10.50 -5.43 -7.31
N LEU A 34 11.67 -5.09 -7.84
CA LEU A 34 12.93 -5.13 -7.05
C LEU A 34 12.93 -4.07 -5.92
N CYS A 35 11.76 -3.65 -5.46
CA CYS A 35 11.59 -2.71 -4.35
C CYS A 35 11.61 -3.41 -2.98
N GLY A 36 11.48 -4.74 -2.93
CA GLY A 36 11.41 -5.52 -1.69
C GLY A 36 10.05 -5.45 -0.97
N VAL A 37 9.18 -4.49 -1.28
CA VAL A 37 7.92 -4.25 -0.56
C VAL A 37 7.02 -5.50 -0.43
N PRO A 38 6.79 -6.30 -1.48
CA PRO A 38 5.96 -7.50 -1.33
C PRO A 38 6.57 -8.53 -0.38
N GLU A 39 7.90 -8.69 -0.38
CA GLU A 39 8.61 -9.61 0.52
C GLU A 39 8.63 -9.10 1.96
N ASP A 40 8.76 -7.78 2.18
CA ASP A 40 8.70 -7.20 3.52
C ASP A 40 7.33 -7.41 4.17
N ILE A 41 6.25 -7.42 3.37
CA ILE A 41 4.87 -7.52 3.85
C ILE A 41 4.40 -8.97 3.97
N ALA A 42 4.71 -9.81 2.98
CA ALA A 42 4.28 -11.22 2.94
C ALA A 42 5.44 -12.12 2.45
N PRO A 43 6.51 -12.27 3.25
CA PRO A 43 7.72 -13.00 2.86
C PRO A 43 7.47 -14.48 2.57
N GLU A 44 6.37 -15.03 3.05
CA GLU A 44 5.93 -16.41 2.80
C GLU A 44 5.18 -16.58 1.48
N ILE A 45 4.68 -15.49 0.87
CA ILE A 45 3.89 -15.47 -0.36
C ILE A 45 4.74 -15.01 -1.55
N PHE A 46 5.58 -14.00 -1.36
CA PHE A 46 6.41 -13.42 -2.42
C PHE A 46 7.87 -13.83 -2.29
N GLU A 47 8.56 -13.83 -3.43
CA GLU A 47 9.99 -13.98 -3.51
C GLU A 47 10.54 -13.17 -4.70
N THR A 48 11.68 -12.54 -4.50
CA THR A 48 12.44 -11.80 -5.50
C THR A 48 13.46 -12.73 -6.13
N GLY A 49 13.15 -13.19 -7.34
CA GLY A 49 14.11 -13.89 -8.17
C GLY A 49 15.15 -12.94 -8.75
N LYS A 50 16.02 -13.48 -9.63
CA LYS A 50 17.14 -12.72 -10.22
C LYS A 50 16.72 -11.44 -10.94
N ASN A 51 15.53 -11.42 -11.56
CA ASN A 51 15.09 -10.34 -12.44
C ASN A 51 13.67 -9.81 -12.14
N HIS A 52 12.91 -10.48 -11.29
CA HIS A 52 11.51 -10.12 -11.00
C HIS A 52 11.04 -10.73 -9.68
N CYS A 53 10.03 -10.11 -9.08
CA CYS A 53 9.26 -10.66 -7.97
C CYS A 53 8.22 -11.65 -8.53
N PHE A 54 7.94 -12.73 -7.80
CA PHE A 54 6.90 -13.70 -8.15
C PHE A 54 6.18 -14.20 -6.89
N VAL A 55 4.97 -14.74 -7.08
CA VAL A 55 4.19 -15.38 -6.01
C VAL A 55 4.71 -16.81 -5.83
N LYS A 56 5.57 -17.08 -4.85
CA LYS A 56 6.13 -18.44 -4.66
C LYS A 56 5.09 -19.46 -4.19
N ARG A 57 4.03 -19.01 -3.51
CA ARG A 57 2.85 -19.83 -3.19
C ARG A 57 1.61 -18.96 -3.06
N GLN A 58 0.43 -19.56 -3.20
CA GLN A 58 -0.83 -18.86 -2.97
C GLN A 58 -1.09 -18.64 -1.48
N PRO A 59 -1.73 -17.52 -1.10
CA PRO A 59 -2.28 -17.34 0.23
C PRO A 59 -3.49 -18.27 0.41
N CYS A 60 -3.54 -18.99 1.53
CA CYS A 60 -4.62 -19.92 1.85
C CYS A 60 -5.36 -19.54 3.14
N LEU A 61 -4.69 -18.80 4.03
CA LEU A 61 -5.27 -18.34 5.29
C LEU A 61 -5.76 -16.89 5.16
N PRO A 62 -6.81 -16.48 5.90
CA PRO A 62 -7.30 -15.10 5.90
C PRO A 62 -6.19 -14.06 6.12
N ASP A 63 -5.30 -14.29 7.08
CA ASP A 63 -4.17 -13.38 7.35
C ASP A 63 -3.17 -13.30 6.19
N GLU A 64 -2.98 -14.39 5.45
CA GLU A 64 -2.10 -14.41 4.28
C GLU A 64 -2.72 -13.64 3.12
N ILE A 65 -4.05 -13.76 2.93
CA ILE A 65 -4.81 -12.99 1.96
C ILE A 65 -4.72 -11.51 2.30
N ASP A 66 -4.87 -11.15 3.57
CA ASP A 66 -4.77 -9.76 4.03
C ASP A 66 -3.37 -9.18 3.81
N ARG A 67 -2.32 -9.93 4.12
CA ARG A 67 -0.93 -9.52 3.80
C ARG A 67 -0.69 -9.41 2.30
N THR A 68 -1.27 -10.31 1.49
CA THR A 68 -1.16 -10.27 0.02
C THR A 68 -1.83 -9.01 -0.54
N LEU A 69 -3.03 -8.69 -0.10
CA LEU A 69 -3.72 -7.45 -0.48
C LEU A 69 -2.96 -6.21 0.03
N LYS A 70 -2.41 -6.26 1.25
CA LYS A 70 -1.53 -5.19 1.76
C LYS A 70 -0.30 -4.99 0.87
N ALA A 71 0.30 -6.06 0.35
CA ALA A 71 1.40 -5.97 -0.61
C ALA A 71 0.96 -5.33 -1.94
N MET A 72 -0.23 -5.70 -2.46
CA MET A 72 -0.83 -5.04 -3.63
C MET A 72 -0.95 -3.52 -3.40
N TRP A 73 -1.52 -3.13 -2.25
CA TRP A 73 -1.79 -1.73 -1.91
C TRP A 73 -0.54 -0.89 -1.65
N SER A 74 0.50 -1.53 -1.13
CA SER A 74 1.75 -0.87 -0.76
C SER A 74 2.73 -0.78 -1.93
N SER A 75 2.50 -1.53 -3.01
CA SER A 75 3.32 -1.47 -4.21
C SER A 75 2.99 -0.20 -5.00
N GLU A 76 3.99 0.64 -5.30
CA GLU A 76 3.78 1.85 -6.12
C GLU A 76 3.66 1.57 -7.63
N VAL A 77 3.76 0.29 -8.00
CA VAL A 77 3.44 -0.20 -9.33
C VAL A 77 2.47 -1.36 -9.19
N ASP A 78 1.49 -1.37 -10.07
CA ASP A 78 0.37 -2.29 -10.04
C ASP A 78 0.77 -3.65 -10.65
N CYS A 79 1.85 -4.26 -10.16
CA CYS A 79 2.38 -5.50 -10.74
C CYS A 79 1.75 -6.76 -10.17
N ILE A 80 1.23 -6.71 -8.95
CA ILE A 80 0.55 -7.84 -8.33
C ILE A 80 -0.90 -7.83 -8.84
N ARG A 81 -1.37 -8.99 -9.27
CA ARG A 81 -2.63 -9.16 -9.98
C ARG A 81 -3.46 -10.28 -9.33
N TYR A 82 -4.77 -10.17 -9.47
CA TYR A 82 -5.73 -11.16 -9.02
C TYR A 82 -6.61 -11.64 -10.18
N ARG A 83 -6.53 -12.93 -10.52
CA ARG A 83 -7.34 -13.57 -11.58
C ARG A 83 -8.44 -14.48 -11.05
N GLY A 84 -8.68 -14.47 -9.74
CA GLY A 84 -9.76 -15.24 -9.15
C GLY A 84 -11.13 -14.56 -9.31
N HIS A 85 -12.17 -15.27 -8.89
CA HIS A 85 -13.57 -14.82 -8.96
C HIS A 85 -14.22 -14.65 -7.58
N ASP A 86 -13.43 -14.62 -6.50
CA ASP A 86 -13.96 -14.40 -5.16
C ASP A 86 -14.57 -12.99 -5.07
N ALA A 87 -15.90 -12.92 -4.93
CA ALA A 87 -16.64 -11.68 -4.87
C ALA A 87 -16.18 -10.76 -3.73
N VAL A 88 -15.79 -11.33 -2.59
CA VAL A 88 -15.30 -10.57 -1.42
C VAL A 88 -13.96 -9.92 -1.75
N LEU A 89 -13.05 -10.63 -2.41
CA LEU A 89 -11.75 -10.07 -2.80
C LEU A 89 -11.90 -9.00 -3.88
N LEU A 90 -12.75 -9.23 -4.87
CA LEU A 90 -13.04 -8.25 -5.92
C LEU A 90 -13.67 -6.98 -5.35
N GLU A 91 -14.58 -7.11 -4.38
CA GLU A 91 -15.17 -5.96 -3.68
C GLU A 91 -14.13 -5.19 -2.87
N ARG A 92 -13.22 -5.89 -2.16
CA ARG A 92 -12.12 -5.25 -1.43
C ARG A 92 -11.18 -4.48 -2.35
N LEU A 93 -10.81 -5.06 -3.50
CA LEU A 93 -9.99 -4.38 -4.50
C LEU A 93 -10.72 -3.16 -5.09
N ALA A 94 -12.00 -3.31 -5.42
CA ALA A 94 -12.80 -2.21 -5.95
C ALA A 94 -12.94 -1.05 -4.94
N ARG A 95 -13.22 -1.34 -3.66
CA ARG A 95 -13.30 -0.33 -2.59
C ARG A 95 -11.95 0.35 -2.31
N ALA A 96 -10.84 -0.35 -2.53
CA ALA A 96 -9.50 0.22 -2.44
C ALA A 96 -9.10 1.03 -3.69
N GLY A 97 -10.00 1.16 -4.69
CA GLY A 97 -9.70 1.86 -5.94
C GLY A 97 -8.75 1.10 -6.88
N MET A 98 -8.67 -0.23 -6.72
CA MET A 98 -7.69 -1.11 -7.35
C MET A 98 -8.36 -2.22 -8.15
N ALA A 99 -9.58 -1.95 -8.65
CA ALA A 99 -10.33 -2.88 -9.47
C ALA A 99 -9.54 -3.29 -10.73
N ASP A 100 -8.73 -2.39 -11.28
CA ASP A 100 -7.87 -2.63 -12.45
C ASP A 100 -6.71 -3.60 -12.19
N GLN A 101 -6.44 -3.96 -10.93
CA GLN A 101 -5.51 -5.04 -10.58
C GLN A 101 -6.15 -6.43 -10.61
N ALA A 102 -7.46 -6.52 -10.87
CA ALA A 102 -8.14 -7.79 -11.09
C ALA A 102 -8.40 -8.02 -12.58
N ASP A 103 -8.21 -9.26 -13.04
CA ASP A 103 -8.54 -9.66 -14.42
C ASP A 103 -10.06 -9.62 -14.68
N TYR A 104 -10.84 -9.80 -13.62
CA TYR A 104 -12.30 -9.75 -13.61
C TYR A 104 -12.79 -8.63 -12.69
N PRO A 105 -12.60 -7.35 -13.07
CA PRO A 105 -12.84 -6.22 -12.19
C PRO A 105 -14.32 -6.11 -11.79
N LEU A 106 -14.60 -6.01 -10.49
CA LEU A 106 -15.91 -5.58 -10.00
C LEU A 106 -16.02 -4.07 -10.14
N ARG A 107 -17.06 -3.61 -10.86
CA ARG A 107 -17.41 -2.19 -10.93
C ARG A 107 -18.48 -1.90 -9.90
N LEU A 108 -18.15 -1.05 -8.93
CA LEU A 108 -19.12 -0.53 -7.97
C LEU A 108 -19.83 0.68 -8.57
N ASP A 109 -21.12 0.82 -8.29
CA ASP A 109 -21.94 1.95 -8.76
C ASP A 109 -21.50 3.28 -8.13
N ALA A 110 -20.88 3.22 -6.95
CA ALA A 110 -20.28 4.36 -6.27
C ALA A 110 -18.75 4.34 -6.42
N PRO A 111 -18.10 5.51 -6.62
CA PRO A 111 -16.65 5.59 -6.59
C PRO A 111 -16.10 5.04 -5.28
N ALA A 112 -14.95 4.37 -5.34
CA ALA A 112 -14.18 4.03 -4.17
C ALA A 112 -13.99 5.29 -3.31
N GLY A 113 -14.59 5.30 -2.10
CA GLY A 113 -14.42 6.37 -1.14
C GLY A 113 -13.01 6.31 -0.56
N LEU A 114 -11.99 6.66 -1.36
CA LEU A 114 -10.60 6.58 -0.96
C LEU A 114 -10.37 7.51 0.23
N ARG A 115 -10.22 6.89 1.41
CA ARG A 115 -10.02 7.62 2.65
C ARG A 115 -8.64 8.26 2.63
N ASN A 116 -8.64 9.58 2.50
CA ASN A 116 -7.43 10.39 2.37
C ASN A 116 -7.26 11.34 3.56
N ARG A 117 -8.05 11.16 4.62
CA ARG A 117 -7.89 11.88 5.87
C ARG A 117 -8.03 10.89 7.02
N VAL A 118 -7.16 11.03 8.01
CA VAL A 118 -7.27 10.34 9.29
C VAL A 118 -7.28 11.39 10.39
N SER A 119 -8.21 11.27 11.34
CA SER A 119 -8.18 12.01 12.60
C SER A 119 -7.81 11.08 13.75
N PHE A 120 -7.13 11.61 14.75
CA PHE A 120 -6.66 10.85 15.91
C PHE A 120 -6.49 11.77 17.12
N GLY A 121 -6.56 11.19 18.32
CA GLY A 121 -6.26 11.84 19.59
C GLY A 121 -4.88 11.46 20.09
N ILE A 122 -4.18 12.41 20.72
CA ILE A 122 -2.92 12.12 21.41
C ILE A 122 -3.24 11.82 22.87
N SER A 123 -2.97 10.58 23.28
CA SER A 123 -3.10 10.15 24.68
C SER A 123 -1.94 10.67 25.53
N THR A 124 -2.10 10.64 26.85
CA THR A 124 -1.01 10.96 27.78
C THR A 124 0.18 10.00 27.71
N GLU A 125 -0.05 8.79 27.18
CA GLU A 125 0.98 7.76 26.99
C GLU A 125 1.63 7.80 25.60
N SER A 126 1.11 8.64 24.70
CA SER A 126 1.63 8.75 23.34
C SER A 126 3.00 9.45 23.36
N SER A 127 3.91 8.96 22.53
CA SER A 127 5.19 9.63 22.29
C SER A 127 5.07 10.86 21.38
N LEU A 128 3.86 11.19 20.91
CA LEU A 128 3.62 12.33 20.02
C LEU A 128 3.44 13.64 20.79
N SER A 129 3.92 14.71 20.18
CA SER A 129 3.79 16.06 20.72
C SER A 129 2.48 16.74 20.27
N THR A 130 2.03 17.74 21.01
CA THR A 130 0.79 18.50 20.78
C THR A 130 0.86 19.53 19.65
N SER A 131 1.89 19.49 18.79
CA SER A 131 2.04 20.42 17.66
C SER A 131 2.12 19.67 16.33
N PRO A 132 1.33 20.05 15.30
CA PRO A 132 1.40 19.41 13.98
C PRO A 132 2.81 19.42 13.36
N ALA A 133 3.63 20.44 13.68
CA ALA A 133 5.00 20.50 13.18
C ALA A 133 5.91 19.46 13.84
N LEU A 134 5.69 19.19 15.13
CA LEU A 134 6.45 18.17 15.86
C LEU A 134 5.98 16.76 15.48
N ILE A 135 4.67 16.54 15.30
CA ILE A 135 4.12 15.30 14.74
C ILE A 135 4.76 15.01 13.37
N ALA A 136 4.79 16.00 12.48
CA ALA A 136 5.44 15.87 11.17
C ALA A 136 6.95 15.57 11.27
N SER A 137 7.63 16.14 12.27
CA SER A 137 9.06 15.88 12.53
C SER A 137 9.30 14.44 12.99
N VAL A 138 8.46 13.91 13.90
CA VAL A 138 8.55 12.52 14.37
C VAL A 138 8.26 11.57 13.22
N PHE A 139 7.17 11.79 12.46
CA PHE A 139 6.85 10.97 11.29
C PHE A 139 8.00 10.95 10.28
N ARG A 140 8.58 12.11 9.98
CA ARG A 140 9.76 12.23 9.09
C ARG A 140 10.94 11.39 9.59
N ALA A 141 11.27 11.49 10.87
CA ALA A 141 12.39 10.74 11.46
C ALA A 141 12.16 9.22 11.37
N ASP A 142 10.96 8.75 11.69
CA ASP A 142 10.62 7.32 11.61
C ASP A 142 10.62 6.81 10.17
N MET A 143 10.11 7.60 9.22
CA MET A 143 10.15 7.23 7.81
C MET A 143 11.59 7.06 7.32
N VAL A 144 12.50 7.96 7.68
CA VAL A 144 13.94 7.83 7.38
C VAL A 144 14.54 6.61 8.07
N ALA A 145 14.23 6.38 9.34
CA ALA A 145 14.72 5.22 10.09
C ALA A 145 14.25 3.89 9.49
N SER A 146 13.05 3.86 8.88
CA SER A 146 12.51 2.72 8.13
C SER A 146 13.03 2.61 6.68
N GLY A 147 14.05 3.39 6.31
CA GLY A 147 14.69 3.34 4.99
C GLY A 147 13.92 4.05 3.88
N LYS A 148 12.85 4.81 4.18
CA LYS A 148 12.12 5.58 3.17
C LYS A 148 12.86 6.86 2.81
N THR A 149 12.69 7.32 1.57
CA THR A 149 13.23 8.62 1.14
C THR A 149 12.26 9.72 1.54
N VAL A 150 12.73 10.76 2.22
CA VAL A 150 11.89 11.86 2.71
C VAL A 150 12.50 13.21 2.35
N LEU A 151 11.74 14.11 1.70
CA LEU A 151 12.26 15.45 1.35
C LEU A 151 12.47 16.31 2.59
N PRO A 152 13.44 17.24 2.64
CA PRO A 152 13.68 18.09 3.81
C PRO A 152 12.48 18.94 4.26
N ALA A 153 12.47 19.38 5.53
CA ALA A 153 11.37 20.17 6.11
C ALA A 153 11.18 21.58 5.51
N MET A 154 12.07 22.01 4.61
CA MET A 154 11.96 23.27 3.87
C MET A 154 10.68 23.37 3.00
N PHE A 155 10.04 22.23 2.70
CA PHE A 155 8.76 22.17 1.98
C PHE A 155 7.51 22.29 2.88
N GLY A 156 7.70 22.67 4.14
CA GLY A 156 6.63 22.94 5.10
C GLY A 156 6.80 22.13 6.38
N ARG A 157 6.83 22.81 7.53
CA ARG A 157 7.06 22.16 8.84
C ARG A 157 5.97 21.18 9.26
N LYS A 158 4.75 21.32 8.72
CA LYS A 158 3.59 20.45 8.99
C LYS A 158 3.36 19.40 7.90
N THR A 159 4.25 19.36 6.90
CA THR A 159 4.09 18.55 5.69
C THR A 159 5.28 17.61 5.54
N VAL A 160 5.00 16.36 5.22
CA VAL A 160 6.02 15.34 4.95
C VAL A 160 5.81 14.80 3.55
N TRP A 161 6.86 14.83 2.74
CA TRP A 161 6.90 14.22 1.42
C TRP A 161 7.74 12.95 1.53
N VAL A 162 7.10 11.80 1.39
CA VAL A 162 7.71 10.48 1.55
C VAL A 162 7.61 9.69 0.26
N SER A 163 8.67 8.97 -0.10
CA SER A 163 8.74 8.05 -1.23
C SER A 163 9.30 6.72 -0.73
N TRP A 164 8.70 5.62 -1.19
CA TRP A 164 9.23 4.28 -0.95
C TRP A 164 9.58 3.55 -2.26
N PHE A 165 9.37 4.20 -3.42
CA PHE A 165 9.87 3.73 -4.71
C PHE A 165 10.23 4.89 -5.67
N GLN A 166 11.37 4.75 -6.36
CA GLN A 166 11.85 5.59 -7.49
C GLN A 166 11.60 7.12 -7.39
N ASN A 167 11.80 7.72 -6.22
CA ASN A 167 11.60 9.17 -5.99
C ASN A 167 10.17 9.66 -6.31
N ARG A 168 9.17 8.79 -6.26
CA ARG A 168 7.77 9.20 -6.34
C ARG A 168 7.29 9.60 -4.95
N PHE A 169 7.17 10.91 -4.74
CA PHE A 169 6.83 11.45 -3.43
C PHE A 169 5.33 11.63 -3.25
N HIS A 170 4.86 11.22 -2.07
CA HIS A 170 3.49 11.34 -1.62
C HIS A 170 3.45 12.27 -0.40
N LEU A 171 2.38 13.05 -0.28
CA LEU A 171 2.28 14.10 0.73
C LEU A 171 1.39 13.69 1.89
N VAL A 172 1.89 13.88 3.11
CA VAL A 172 1.13 13.83 4.36
C VAL A 172 1.17 15.22 5.00
N ARG A 173 0.02 15.82 5.30
CA ARG A 173 -0.07 17.11 5.97
C ARG A 173 -0.81 16.96 7.29
N PHE A 174 -0.17 17.36 8.37
CA PHE A 174 -0.75 17.34 9.71
C PHE A 174 -1.42 18.68 10.06
N THR A 175 -2.57 18.61 10.70
CA THR A 175 -3.35 19.76 11.19
C THR A 175 -3.82 19.52 12.62
N ASP A 176 -3.96 20.62 13.37
CA ASP A 176 -4.58 20.63 14.69
C ASP A 176 -6.07 20.95 14.48
N GLU A 177 -6.94 20.16 15.10
CA GLU A 177 -8.39 20.30 15.00
C GLU A 177 -9.01 20.87 16.28
N GLY A 178 -8.18 21.18 17.27
CA GLY A 178 -8.60 21.60 18.61
C GLY A 178 -8.97 20.42 19.50
N ALA A 179 -9.16 20.69 20.78
CA ALA A 179 -9.57 19.72 21.80
C ALA A 179 -8.69 18.45 21.87
N GLY A 180 -7.39 18.58 21.58
CA GLY A 180 -6.44 17.45 21.61
C GLY A 180 -6.57 16.49 20.42
N ARG A 181 -7.35 16.86 19.38
CA ARG A 181 -7.50 16.10 18.14
C ARG A 181 -6.61 16.66 17.05
N PHE A 182 -6.04 15.75 16.27
CA PHE A 182 -5.21 16.05 15.11
C PHE A 182 -5.75 15.31 13.90
N ALA A 183 -5.40 15.81 12.73
CA ALA A 183 -5.66 15.10 11.49
C ALA A 183 -4.42 15.07 10.60
N ALA A 184 -4.31 14.01 9.80
CA ALA A 184 -3.40 13.92 8.68
C ALA A 184 -4.21 13.84 7.39
N ARG A 185 -3.94 14.73 6.43
CA ARG A 185 -4.48 14.67 5.06
C ARG A 185 -3.41 14.12 4.12
N LEU A 186 -3.81 13.16 3.31
CA LEU A 186 -2.99 12.39 2.40
C LEU A 186 -3.23 12.87 0.96
N ARG A 187 -2.15 12.98 0.18
CA ARG A 187 -2.23 13.21 -1.27
C ARG A 187 -1.23 12.32 -1.99
N SER A 188 -1.76 11.47 -2.85
CA SER A 188 -1.01 10.65 -3.80
C SER A 188 -1.87 10.50 -5.06
N SER A 189 -1.23 10.49 -6.24
CA SER A 189 -1.89 10.22 -7.51
C SER A 189 -1.93 8.75 -7.89
N ILE A 190 -1.14 7.90 -7.22
CA ILE A 190 -0.91 6.50 -7.63
C ILE A 190 -0.90 5.49 -6.49
N ALA A 191 -0.66 5.92 -5.25
CA ALA A 191 -0.43 5.02 -4.11
C ALA A 191 -1.11 5.56 -2.84
N LEU A 192 -2.32 6.10 -2.98
CA LEU A 192 -3.06 6.68 -1.87
C LEU A 192 -3.36 5.63 -0.79
N GLN A 193 -3.74 4.41 -1.19
CA GLN A 193 -4.00 3.31 -0.25
C GLN A 193 -2.73 2.87 0.49
N GLY A 194 -1.61 2.75 -0.22
CA GLY A 194 -0.31 2.45 0.37
C GLY A 194 0.16 3.53 1.36
N LEU A 195 -0.05 4.81 1.02
CA LEU A 195 0.23 5.92 1.94
C LEU A 195 -0.66 5.87 3.17
N ALA A 196 -1.95 5.54 2.99
CA ALA A 196 -2.90 5.43 4.09
C ALA A 196 -2.47 4.33 5.08
N TRP A 197 -2.06 3.16 4.58
CA TRP A 197 -1.49 2.10 5.42
C TRP A 197 -0.22 2.50 6.14
N LEU A 198 0.69 3.19 5.44
CA LEU A 198 1.94 3.69 6.05
C LEU A 198 1.66 4.62 7.23
N VAL A 199 0.67 5.50 7.09
CA VAL A 199 0.26 6.42 8.15
C VAL A 199 -0.49 5.68 9.26
N ASP A 200 -1.39 4.75 8.94
CA ASP A 200 -2.15 3.96 9.93
C ASP A 200 -1.23 3.12 10.81
N ASP A 201 -0.30 2.39 10.20
CA ASP A 201 0.68 1.56 10.90
C ASP A 201 1.56 2.42 11.81
N TRP A 202 2.08 3.54 11.29
CA TRP A 202 2.83 4.49 12.08
C TRP A 202 2.02 5.01 13.28
N LEU A 203 0.77 5.47 13.07
CA LEU A 203 -0.08 5.97 14.16
C LEU A 203 -0.28 4.91 15.25
N ARG A 204 -0.52 3.65 14.87
CA ARG A 204 -0.65 2.53 15.81
C ARG A 204 0.62 2.30 16.62
N THR A 205 1.80 2.41 16.01
CA THR A 205 3.08 2.30 16.76
C THR A 205 3.30 3.44 17.75
N LYS A 206 2.57 4.56 17.63
CA LYS A 206 2.67 5.72 18.52
C LYS A 206 1.62 5.73 19.63
N ASN A 207 0.85 4.65 19.77
CA ASN A 207 -0.19 4.49 20.79
C ASN A 207 -1.16 5.69 20.81
N VAL A 208 -1.53 6.20 19.63
CA VAL A 208 -2.55 7.24 19.51
C VAL A 208 -3.94 6.62 19.68
N GLU A 209 -4.90 7.43 20.09
CA GLU A 209 -6.27 7.00 20.32
C GLU A 209 -7.21 7.49 19.23
N ASN A 210 -8.41 6.91 19.17
CA ASN A 210 -9.51 7.42 18.35
C ASN A 210 -9.15 7.63 16.86
N ILE A 211 -8.34 6.71 16.30
CA ILE A 211 -7.99 6.70 14.88
C ILE A 211 -9.27 6.55 14.07
N HIS A 212 -9.53 7.50 13.19
CA HIS A 212 -10.74 7.54 12.39
C HIS A 212 -10.43 8.05 10.98
N TRP A 213 -10.65 7.19 10.00
CA TRP A 213 -10.40 7.43 8.58
C TRP A 213 -11.67 7.91 7.88
N GLU A 214 -11.54 8.89 6.99
CA GLU A 214 -12.64 9.39 6.16
C GLU A 214 -12.12 9.82 4.77
N ALA A 215 -13.03 9.85 3.81
CA ALA A 215 -12.85 10.55 2.56
C ALA A 215 -13.03 12.05 2.77
N THR A 216 -12.08 12.84 2.28
CA THR A 216 -12.15 14.31 2.36
C THR A 216 -13.47 14.81 1.74
N GLY A 217 -14.25 15.54 2.52
CA GLY A 217 -15.52 16.12 2.08
C GLY A 217 -16.73 15.23 2.35
N ASP A 218 -16.52 14.04 2.92
CA ASP A 218 -17.60 13.12 3.31
C ASP A 218 -17.37 12.59 4.74
N PRO A 219 -17.84 13.30 5.78
CA PRO A 219 -17.71 12.86 7.17
C PRO A 219 -18.47 11.57 7.50
N LEU A 220 -19.45 11.19 6.67
CA LEU A 220 -20.24 9.97 6.87
C LEU A 220 -19.47 8.71 6.43
N SER A 221 -18.38 8.87 5.68
CA SER A 221 -17.46 7.78 5.28
C SER A 221 -16.53 7.28 6.40
N GLY A 222 -16.71 7.84 7.60
CA GLY A 222 -15.91 7.61 8.78
C GLY A 222 -15.81 6.16 9.24
N SER A 223 -14.60 5.65 9.47
CA SER A 223 -14.36 4.29 9.99
C SER A 223 -13.09 4.19 10.85
N PRO A 224 -13.06 3.32 11.88
CA PRO A 224 -11.83 3.01 12.62
C PRO A 224 -10.81 2.18 11.79
N THR A 225 -11.26 1.59 10.68
CA THR A 225 -10.42 0.82 9.76
C THR A 225 -10.12 1.62 8.49
N LEU A 226 -9.05 1.24 7.79
CA LEU A 226 -8.66 1.86 6.53
C LEU A 226 -9.59 1.50 5.36
N MET A 227 -10.35 0.40 5.49
CA MET A 227 -11.38 -0.10 4.57
C MET A 227 -12.78 0.09 5.16
#